data_AF-A0A5J4L7Q0-F1
#
_entry.id   AF-A0A5J4L7Q0-F1
#
_cell.length_a   1.000
_cell.length_b   1.000
_cell.length_c   1.000
_cell.angle_alpha   90.00
_cell.angle_beta   90.00
_cell.angle_gamma   90.00
#
_symmetry.space_group_name_H-M   'P 1'
#
loop_
_entity.id
_entity.type
_entity.pdbx_description
1 polymer ?
#
loop_
_entity_poly.entity_id
_entity_poly.type
_entity_poly.pdbx_seq_one_letter_code
_entity_poly.pdbx_strand_id
1 'polypeptide(L)'
;MPNPARPLAVGDAIHGFAYGAFGRDHYHCVHIEAVGPDWIVARNPDSEWTGLSFTAGRQRLELCQQARDEPCPNDTPCPLTQVGPPLTDYRPRQQGAHRDRH
;
A
#
# COMPACT_ATOMS: atom_id res chain seq x y z
N MET A 1 -17.64 20.36 -2.56
CA MET A 1 -17.46 19.88 -1.18
C MET A 1 -16.46 18.74 -1.27
N PRO A 2 -15.24 18.82 -0.71
CA PRO A 2 -14.39 17.64 -0.64
C PRO A 2 -15.13 16.60 0.20
N ASN A 3 -15.34 15.42 -0.39
CA ASN A 3 -15.90 14.25 0.29
C ASN A 3 -15.09 14.03 1.58
N PRO A 4 -15.68 13.81 2.77
CA PRO A 4 -14.88 13.48 3.95
C PRO A 4 -14.05 12.24 3.62
N ALA A 5 -12.74 12.44 3.42
CA ALA A 5 -11.85 11.41 2.93
C ALA A 5 -11.93 10.23 3.90
N ARG A 6 -12.32 9.06 3.39
CA ARG A 6 -12.37 7.86 4.23
C ARG A 6 -10.97 7.57 4.78
N PRO A 7 -10.85 7.00 5.99
CA PRO A 7 -9.57 6.57 6.52
C PRO A 7 -8.80 5.67 5.53
N LEU A 8 -7.48 5.70 5.62
CA LEU A 8 -6.61 4.81 4.85
C LEU A 8 -6.83 3.37 5.33
N ALA A 9 -6.91 2.44 4.39
CA ALA A 9 -7.15 1.04 4.67
C ALA A 9 -6.18 0.14 3.90
N VAL A 10 -5.98 -1.08 4.41
CA VAL A 10 -5.25 -2.12 3.67
C VAL A 10 -5.91 -2.35 2.32
N GLY A 11 -5.09 -2.44 1.27
CA GLY A 11 -5.53 -2.55 -0.13
C GLY A 11 -5.71 -1.21 -0.85
N ASP A 12 -5.69 -0.07 -0.15
CA ASP A 12 -5.68 1.23 -0.80
C ASP A 12 -4.43 1.40 -1.65
N ALA A 13 -4.58 1.91 -2.87
CA ALA A 13 -3.47 2.35 -3.71
C ALA A 13 -3.18 3.82 -3.43
N ILE A 14 -1.93 4.16 -3.10
CA ILE A 14 -1.46 5.53 -2.91
C ILE A 14 -0.56 5.90 -4.07
N HIS A 15 -0.86 7.03 -4.72
CA HIS A 15 -0.05 7.52 -5.82
C HIS A 15 1.33 7.97 -5.35
N GLY A 16 2.33 7.72 -6.20
CA GLY A 16 3.74 7.97 -5.90
C GLY A 16 4.01 9.39 -5.39
N PHE A 17 5.06 9.49 -4.59
CA PHE A 17 5.53 10.64 -3.81
C PHE A 17 4.59 11.05 -2.68
N ALA A 18 3.27 10.95 -2.87
CA ALA A 18 2.24 11.35 -1.89
C ALA A 18 2.58 12.68 -1.21
N TYR A 19 2.97 13.67 -2.02
CA TYR A 19 3.43 15.00 -1.59
C TYR A 19 4.60 14.98 -0.59
N GLY A 20 5.48 13.98 -0.69
CA GLY A 20 6.63 13.78 0.18
C GLY A 20 6.36 12.92 1.41
N ALA A 21 5.16 12.34 1.57
CA ALA A 21 4.86 11.46 2.70
C ALA A 21 5.76 10.21 2.74
N PHE A 22 6.17 9.69 1.58
CA PHE A 22 7.08 8.53 1.46
C PHE A 22 8.55 8.92 1.15
N GLY A 23 8.89 10.21 1.17
CA GLY A 23 10.23 10.71 0.87
C GLY A 23 10.45 11.11 -0.60
N ARG A 24 11.61 11.71 -0.91
CA ARG A 24 11.90 12.38 -2.20
C ARG A 24 11.97 11.45 -3.40
N ASP A 25 12.39 10.20 -3.22
CA ASP A 25 12.67 9.30 -4.34
C ASP A 25 11.58 8.24 -4.56
N HIS A 26 10.43 8.43 -3.93
CA HIS A 26 9.32 7.49 -4.05
C HIS A 26 8.43 7.87 -5.22
N TYR A 27 8.65 7.33 -6.42
CA TYR A 27 7.90 7.73 -7.62
C TYR A 27 6.82 6.72 -8.06
N HIS A 28 6.81 5.55 -7.45
CA HIS A 28 5.90 4.47 -7.81
C HIS A 28 4.63 4.51 -6.95
N CYS A 29 3.52 4.10 -7.53
CA CYS A 29 2.32 3.82 -6.75
C CYS A 29 2.58 2.62 -5.82
N VAL A 30 1.90 2.59 -4.68
CA VAL A 30 2.04 1.53 -3.68
C VAL A 30 0.69 1.12 -3.13
N HIS A 31 0.56 -0.14 -2.71
CA HIS A 31 -0.60 -0.63 -1.96
C HIS A 31 -0.31 -0.66 -0.47
N ILE A 32 -1.28 -0.23 0.33
CA ILE A 32 -1.19 -0.33 1.79
C ILE A 32 -1.30 -1.80 2.21
N GLU A 33 -0.29 -2.29 2.94
CA GLU A 33 -0.26 -3.64 3.52
C GLU A 33 -0.65 -3.65 5.00
N ALA A 34 -0.37 -2.57 5.72
CA ALA A 34 -0.70 -2.45 7.12
C ALA A 34 -1.02 -1.01 7.51
N VAL A 35 -1.90 -0.86 8.50
CA VAL A 35 -2.31 0.42 9.06
C VAL A 35 -2.22 0.36 10.58
N GLY A 36 -1.78 1.44 11.18
CA GLY A 36 -1.87 1.71 12.61
C GLY A 36 -2.63 3.01 12.89
N PRO A 37 -2.70 3.42 14.16
CA PRO A 37 -3.44 4.63 14.56
C PRO A 37 -2.95 5.92 13.88
N ASP A 38 -1.64 5.99 13.61
CA ASP A 38 -0.97 7.16 13.06
C ASP A 38 0.13 6.81 12.05
N TRP A 39 0.16 5.58 11.54
CA TRP A 39 1.15 5.12 10.57
C TRP A 39 0.56 4.15 9.55
N ILE A 40 1.23 4.01 8.41
CA ILE A 40 0.92 3.00 7.39
C ILE A 40 2.22 2.39 6.85
N VAL A 41 2.09 1.16 6.33
CA VAL A 41 3.12 0.49 5.54
C VAL A 41 2.51 0.17 4.18
N ALA A 42 3.21 0.49 3.11
CA ALA A 42 2.80 0.25 1.75
C ALA A 42 3.92 -0.40 0.93
N ARG A 43 3.57 -1.16 -0.10
CA ARG A 43 4.52 -1.85 -0.99
C ARG A 43 4.19 -1.56 -2.44
N ASN A 44 5.21 -1.42 -3.28
CA ASN A 44 5.04 -1.47 -4.72
C ASN A 44 4.96 -2.96 -5.15
N PRO A 45 3.82 -3.44 -5.69
CA PRO A 45 3.70 -4.84 -6.09
C PRO A 45 4.53 -5.19 -7.34
N ASP A 46 4.89 -4.20 -8.17
CA ASP A 46 5.54 -4.42 -9.47
C ASP A 46 7.07 -4.46 -9.39
N SER A 47 7.64 -4.23 -8.22
CA SER A 47 9.09 -4.17 -8.06
C SER A 47 9.54 -5.00 -6.87
N GLU A 48 10.23 -6.08 -7.20
CA GLU A 48 10.96 -6.92 -6.25
C GLU A 48 12.10 -6.14 -5.54
N TRP A 49 12.46 -4.96 -6.07
CA TRP A 49 13.59 -4.14 -5.61
C TRP A 49 13.21 -2.93 -4.77
N THR A 50 11.95 -2.48 -4.83
CA THR A 50 11.50 -1.33 -4.01
C THR A 50 10.89 -1.86 -2.72
N GLY A 51 11.63 -1.64 -1.64
CA GLY A 51 11.24 -2.06 -0.30
C GLY A 51 9.95 -1.41 0.22
N LEU A 52 9.50 -1.90 1.37
CA LEU A 52 8.38 -1.36 2.11
C LEU A 52 8.54 0.16 2.32
N SER A 53 7.47 0.88 2.03
CA SER A 53 7.35 2.31 2.23
C SER A 53 6.57 2.56 3.51
N PHE A 54 7.14 3.35 4.40
CA PHE A 54 6.56 3.63 5.70
C PHE A 54 6.33 5.13 5.83
N THR A 55 5.18 5.50 6.38
CA THR A 55 4.96 6.87 6.81
C THR A 55 4.11 6.92 8.07
N ALA A 56 4.27 8.00 8.82
CA ALA A 56 3.60 8.21 10.09
C ALA A 56 3.37 9.70 10.35
N GLY A 57 2.43 9.98 11.25
CA GLY A 57 2.04 11.32 11.65
C GLY A 57 0.89 11.88 10.83
N ARG A 58 0.00 12.60 11.51
CA ARG A 58 -1.26 13.13 10.98
C ARG A 58 -1.12 13.82 9.62
N GLN A 59 -0.20 14.79 9.52
CA GLN A 59 -0.02 15.57 8.30
C GLN A 59 0.36 14.67 7.11
N ARG A 60 1.24 13.69 7.31
CA ARG A 60 1.65 12.78 6.24
C ARG A 60 0.51 11.84 5.82
N LEU A 61 -0.28 11.37 6.79
CA LEU A 61 -1.46 10.55 6.49
C LEU A 61 -2.54 11.32 5.73
N GLU A 62 -2.75 12.60 6.05
CA GLU A 62 -3.66 13.48 5.29
C GLU A 62 -3.18 13.66 3.84
N LEU A 63 -1.86 13.79 3.61
CA LEU A 63 -1.27 13.83 2.27
C LEU A 63 -1.43 12.49 1.53
N CYS A 64 -1.27 11.35 2.21
CA CYS A 64 -1.55 10.05 1.61
C CYS A 64 -3.04 9.88 1.26
N GLN A 65 -3.96 10.39 2.06
CA GLN A 65 -5.40 10.37 1.75
C GLN A 65 -5.70 11.19 0.49
N GLN A 66 -5.13 12.38 0.37
CA GLN A 66 -5.24 13.20 -0.83
C GLN A 66 -4.67 12.45 -2.05
N ALA A 67 -3.49 11.86 -1.92
CA ALA A 67 -2.85 11.10 -2.98
C ALA A 67 -3.55 9.79 -3.34
N ARG A 68 -4.45 9.28 -2.52
CA ARG A 68 -5.34 8.15 -2.87
C ARG A 68 -6.52 8.59 -3.71
N ASP A 69 -7.07 9.76 -3.37
CA ASP A 69 -8.35 10.25 -3.89
C ASP A 69 -8.16 11.10 -5.15
N GLU A 70 -6.96 11.65 -5.39
CA GLU A 70 -6.59 12.34 -6.62
C GLU A 70 -6.24 11.36 -7.76
N PRO A 71 -6.37 11.76 -9.04
CA PRO A 71 -5.93 10.93 -10.15
C PRO A 71 -4.42 10.72 -10.13
N CYS A 72 -3.96 9.52 -10.50
CA CYS A 72 -2.53 9.24 -10.64
C CYS A 72 -1.93 10.17 -11.70
N PRO A 73 -0.93 11.00 -11.35
CA PRO A 73 -0.36 11.97 -12.27
C PRO A 73 0.51 11.33 -13.36
N ASN A 74 1.03 10.12 -13.10
CA ASN A 74 2.01 9.46 -13.98
C ASN A 74 1.35 8.44 -14.94
N ASP A 75 0.23 7.83 -14.55
CA ASP A 75 -0.41 6.76 -15.34
C ASP A 75 -1.94 6.85 -15.27
N THR A 76 -2.61 6.97 -16.42
CA THR A 76 -4.09 6.95 -16.51
C THR A 76 -4.55 5.86 -17.48
N PRO A 77 -5.21 4.77 -17.00
CA PRO A 77 -5.54 4.46 -15.61
C PRO A 77 -4.31 4.01 -14.80
N CYS A 78 -4.33 4.27 -13.48
CA CYS A 78 -3.26 3.84 -12.58
C CYS A 78 -3.14 2.30 -12.61
N PRO A 79 -1.95 1.72 -12.81
CA PRO A 79 -1.79 0.26 -12.91
C PRO A 79 -2.28 -0.45 -11.64
N LEU A 80 -2.24 0.23 -10.50
CA LEU A 80 -2.66 -0.30 -9.19
C LEU A 80 -4.14 -0.02 -8.85
N THR A 81 -4.86 0.77 -9.65
CA THR A 81 -6.32 0.95 -9.49
C THR A 81 -7.12 -0.24 -10.01
N GLN A 82 -6.50 -1.13 -10.78
CA GLN A 82 -7.05 -2.46 -10.98
C GLN A 82 -6.90 -3.19 -9.65
N VAL A 83 -8.03 -3.52 -9.03
CA VAL A 83 -8.12 -4.22 -7.75
C VAL A 83 -7.34 -5.53 -7.87
N GLY A 84 -6.06 -5.49 -7.52
CA GLY A 84 -5.23 -6.68 -7.41
C GLY A 84 -5.81 -7.60 -6.34
N PRO A 85 -5.52 -8.91 -6.40
CA PRO A 85 -5.91 -9.81 -5.34
C PRO A 85 -5.46 -9.23 -3.98
N PRO A 86 -6.28 -9.34 -2.92
CA PRO A 86 -5.91 -8.85 -1.60
C PRO A 86 -4.51 -9.36 -1.23
N LEU A 87 -3.66 -8.48 -0.72
CA LEU A 87 -2.26 -8.77 -0.37
C LEU A 87 -2.11 -9.78 0.79
N THR A 88 -3.19 -10.43 1.19
CA THR A 88 -3.22 -11.47 2.21
C THR A 88 -3.91 -12.73 1.70
N ASP A 89 -3.28 -13.42 0.74
CA ASP A 89 -3.41 -14.89 0.66
C ASP A 89 -2.17 -15.51 1.35
N TYR A 90 -1.93 -15.14 2.62
CA TYR A 90 -1.02 -15.89 3.47
C TYR A 90 -1.66 -17.26 3.73
N ARG A 91 -1.45 -18.19 2.81
CA ARG A 91 -1.67 -19.61 3.10
C ARG A 91 -0.47 -20.07 3.93
N PRO A 92 -0.64 -20.43 5.22
CA PRO A 92 0.42 -21.13 5.92
C PRO A 92 0.75 -22.38 5.09
N ARG A 93 2.04 -22.54 4.73
CA ARG A 93 2.55 -23.80 4.18
C ARG A 93 2.01 -24.90 5.09
N GLN A 94 1.18 -25.79 4.56
CA GLN A 94 0.94 -27.07 5.21
C GLN A 94 2.31 -27.74 5.33
N GLN A 95 2.90 -27.68 6.53
CA GLN A 95 3.99 -28.55 6.88
C GLN A 95 3.41 -29.95 6.73
N GLY A 96 3.84 -30.64 5.67
CA GLY A 96 3.53 -32.04 5.48
C GLY A 96 3.97 -32.76 6.74
N ALA A 97 3.00 -33.24 7.50
CA ALA A 97 3.22 -34.18 8.57
C ALA A 97 3.76 -35.46 7.93
N HIS A 98 5.08 -35.54 7.76
CA HIS A 98 5.75 -36.79 7.47
C HIS A 98 5.75 -37.57 8.79
N ARG A 99 4.62 -38.26 9.04
CA ARG A 99 4.52 -39.26 10.09
C ARG A 99 5.62 -40.28 9.86
N ASP A 100 6.52 -40.36 10.83
CA ASP A 100 7.36 -41.52 11.09
C ASP A 100 6.54 -42.81 10.92
N ARG A 101 7.03 -43.71 10.09
CA ARG A 101 6.63 -45.12 10.15
C ARG A 101 7.80 -45.92 10.68
N HIS A 102 7.47 -46.66 11.72
CA HIS A 102 8.19 -47.77 12.33
C HIS A 102 8.83 -48.73 11.32
#